data_AF-K2EJP7-F1
#
_entry.id   AF-K2EJP7-F1
#
_cell.length_a   1.000
_cell.length_b   1.000
_cell.length_c   1.000
_cell.angle_alpha   90.00
_cell.angle_beta   90.00
_cell.angle_gamma   90.00
#
_symmetry.space_group_name_H-M   'P 1'
#
loop_
_entity.id
_entity.type
_entity.pdbx_description
1 polymer ?
#
loop_
_entity_poly.entity_id
_entity_poly.type
_entity_poly.pdbx_seq_one_letter_code
_entity_poly.pdbx_strand_id
1 'polypeptide(L)' 'MKNQTITGRINAMALDLLEQNPEGLQWSELLLKIKESDHSFHPKTVNGCIWKLIEKFPDKVYKPSKGLFRLLKYKSAKK' A
#
# COMPACT_ATOMS: atom_id res chain seq x y z
N MET A 1 -10.11 18.88 10.12
CA MET A 1 -9.17 17.73 10.18
C MET A 1 -9.93 16.50 9.73
N LYS A 2 -9.52 15.80 8.65
CA LYS A 2 -10.26 14.63 8.19
C LYS A 2 -10.10 13.52 9.24
N ASN A 3 -11.20 13.12 9.90
CA ASN A 3 -11.25 11.91 10.71
C ASN A 3 -10.86 10.72 9.81
N GLN A 4 -9.57 10.35 9.82
CA GLN A 4 -9.13 9.23 9.03
C GLN A 4 -9.65 7.96 9.71
N THR A 5 -10.55 7.26 9.03
CA THR A 5 -10.95 5.91 9.46
C THR A 5 -9.72 5.02 9.53
N ILE A 6 -9.76 3.94 10.30
CA ILE A 6 -8.66 2.95 10.36
C ILE A 6 -8.23 2.52 8.95
N THR A 7 -9.19 2.31 8.05
CA THR A 7 -8.88 1.99 6.65
C THR A 7 -8.18 3.13 5.90
N GLY A 8 -8.52 4.39 6.17
CA GLY A 8 -7.85 5.55 5.60
C GLY A 8 -6.39 5.63 6.05
N ARG A 9 -6.14 5.41 7.34
CA ARG A 9 -4.78 5.37 7.92
C ARG A 9 -3.94 4.26 7.29
N ILE A 10 -4.49 3.05 7.16
CA ILE A 10 -3.81 1.91 6.52
C ILE A 10 -3.50 2.22 5.05
N ASN A 11 -4.44 2.81 4.30
CA ASN A 11 -4.22 3.15 2.89
C ASN A 11 -3.14 4.23 2.72
N ALA A 12 -3.16 5.27 3.56
CA ALA A 12 -2.14 6.31 3.54
C ALA A 12 -0.75 5.70 3.82
N MET A 13 -0.63 4.88 4.87
CA MET A 13 0.60 4.18 5.20
C MET A 13 1.08 3.26 4.08
N ALA A 14 0.17 2.52 3.42
CA ALA A 14 0.53 1.69 2.29
C ALA A 14 1.10 2.51 1.11
N LEU A 15 0.51 3.68 0.83
CA LEU A 15 1.01 4.59 -0.20
C LEU A 15 2.37 5.17 0.19
N ASP A 16 2.55 5.64 1.43
CA ASP A 16 3.81 6.19 1.94
C ASP A 16 4.94 5.15 1.87
N LEU A 17 4.64 3.89 2.19
CA LEU A 17 5.59 2.79 2.05
C LEU A 17 5.99 2.56 0.59
N LEU A 18 5.04 2.63 -0.34
CA LEU A 18 5.33 2.52 -1.77
C LEU A 18 6.06 3.76 -2.33
N GLU A 19 5.86 4.94 -1.74
CA GLU A 19 6.65 6.14 -2.08
C GLU A 19 8.11 6.00 -1.66
N GLN A 20 8.36 5.39 -0.51
CA GLN A 20 9.72 5.12 -0.02
C GLN A 20 10.43 3.99 -0.76
N ASN A 21 9.69 3.15 -1.49
CA ASN A 21 10.24 1.99 -2.20
C ASN A 21 9.89 2.09 -3.70
N PRO A 22 10.71 2.82 -4.49
CA PRO A 22 10.42 3.07 -5.90
C PRO A 22 10.27 1.81 -6.74
N GLU A 23 10.87 0.70 -6.34
CA GLU A 23 10.76 -0.63 -6.97
C GLU A 23 9.43 -1.35 -6.72
N GLY A 24 8.68 -0.88 -5.72
CA GLY A 24 7.48 -1.53 -5.21
C GLY A 24 7.77 -2.41 -3.99
N LEU A 25 6.71 -2.94 -3.39
CA LEU A 25 6.80 -3.84 -2.24
C LEU A 25 5.90 -5.05 -2.44
N GLN A 26 6.36 -6.21 -1.96
CA GLN A 26 5.53 -7.40 -1.93
C GLN A 26 4.39 -7.26 -0.92
N TRP A 27 3.29 -7.97 -1.19
CA TRP A 27 2.13 -8.01 -0.31
C TRP A 27 2.50 -8.36 1.13
N SER A 28 3.33 -9.40 1.31
CA SER A 28 3.79 -9.85 2.62
C SER A 28 4.61 -8.76 3.33
N GLU A 29 5.43 -8.00 2.59
CA GLU A 29 6.22 -6.91 3.16
C GLU A 29 5.36 -5.71 3.54
N LEU A 30 4.42 -5.31 2.68
CA LEU A 30 3.44 -4.26 3.01
C LEU A 30 2.66 -4.61 4.26
N LEU A 31 2.20 -5.87 4.35
CA LEU A 31 1.46 -6.37 5.49
C LEU A 31 2.30 -6.33 6.78
N LEU A 32 3.57 -6.76 6.72
CA LEU A 32 4.48 -6.73 7.86
C LEU A 32 4.78 -5.29 8.28
N LYS A 33 5.23 -4.42 7.36
CA LYS A 33 5.57 -3.03 7.65
C LYS A 33 4.39 -2.22 8.21
N ILE A 34 3.18 -2.44 7.69
CA ILE A 34 1.97 -1.77 8.21
C ILE A 34 1.65 -2.24 9.63
N LYS A 35 1.77 -3.55 9.90
CA LYS A 35 1.57 -4.08 11.26
C LYS A 35 2.63 -3.55 12.23
N GLU A 36 3.90 -3.61 11.86
CA GLU A 36 5.01 -3.12 12.69
C GLU A 36 4.89 -1.62 12.98
N SER A 37 4.33 -0.85 12.05
CA SER A 37 4.11 0.59 12.24
C SER A 37 2.96 0.88 13.21
N ASP A 38 1.90 0.08 13.22
CA ASP A 38 0.77 0.25 14.15
C ASP A 38 0.12 -1.10 14.49
N HIS A 39 0.46 -1.63 15.66
CA HIS A 39 -0.09 -2.89 16.19
C HIS A 39 -1.59 -2.82 16.51
N SER A 40 -2.23 -1.63 16.50
CA SER A 40 -3.68 -1.51 16.68
C SER A 40 -4.47 -1.98 15.45
N PHE A 41 -3.82 -2.13 14.30
CA PHE A 41 -4.49 -2.54 13.08
C PHE A 41 -4.79 -4.03 13.08
N HIS A 42 -6.09 -4.35 12.98
CA HIS A 42 -6.52 -5.73 12.87
C HIS A 42 -6.00 -6.39 11.57
N PRO A 43 -5.37 -7.57 11.60
CA PRO A 43 -4.75 -8.20 10.44
C PRO A 43 -5.68 -8.36 9.23
N LYS A 44 -6.94 -8.73 9.46
CA LYS A 44 -7.94 -8.85 8.38
C LYS A 44 -8.22 -7.52 7.68
N THR A 45 -8.21 -6.41 8.43
CA THR A 45 -8.45 -5.07 7.89
C THR A 45 -7.27 -4.63 7.03
N VAL A 46 -6.04 -4.87 7.49
CA VAL A 46 -4.82 -4.60 6.71
C VAL A 46 -4.85 -5.39 5.41
N ASN A 47 -5.12 -6.70 5.47
CA ASN A 47 -5.22 -7.57 4.30
C ASN A 47 -6.24 -7.04 3.28
N GLY A 48 -7.45 -6.71 3.74
CA GLY A 48 -8.51 -6.18 2.89
C GLY A 48 -8.15 -4.83 2.27
N CYS A 49 -7.47 -3.95 3.01
CA CYS A 49 -7.03 -2.65 2.50
C CYS A 49 -5.94 -2.80 1.43
N ILE A 50 -4.94 -3.67 1.65
CA ILE A 50 -3.88 -3.91 0.65
C ILE A 50 -4.46 -4.54 -0.61
N TRP A 51 -5.37 -5.51 -0.48
CA TRP A 51 -6.04 -6.11 -1.64
C TRP A 51 -6.83 -5.08 -2.46
N LYS A 52 -7.60 -4.23 -1.78
CA LYS A 52 -8.39 -3.16 -2.40
C LYS A 52 -7.56 -1.94 -2.80
N LEU A 53 -6.25 -1.94 -2.59
CA LEU A 53 -5.41 -0.77 -2.83
C LEU A 53 -5.40 -0.38 -4.31
N ILE A 54 -5.35 -1.36 -5.20
CA ILE A 54 -5.43 -1.15 -6.66
C ILE A 54 -6.84 -0.74 -7.13
N GLU A 55 -7.89 -1.17 -6.42
CA GLU A 55 -9.27 -0.78 -6.72
C GLU A 55 -9.59 0.63 -6.23
N LYS A 56 -9.02 1.02 -5.07
CA LYS A 56 -9.19 2.34 -4.48
C LYS A 56 -8.31 3.42 -5.13
N PHE A 57 -7.13 3.05 -5.60
CA PHE A 57 -6.17 3.97 -6.19
C PHE A 57 -5.65 3.44 -7.53
N PRO A 58 -6.53 3.17 -8.51
CA PRO A 58 -6.12 2.65 -9.83
C PRO A 58 -5.27 3.65 -10.61
N ASP A 59 -5.39 4.95 -10.28
CA ASP A 59 -4.61 6.06 -10.82
C ASP A 59 -3.22 6.21 -10.17
N LYS A 60 -2.98 5.56 -9.03
CA LYS A 60 -1.71 5.67 -8.28
C LYS A 60 -0.94 4.37 -8.19
N VAL A 61 -1.61 3.24 -7.99
CA VAL A 61 -0.99 1.95 -7.70
C VAL A 61 -1.30 0.97 -8.82
N TYR A 62 -0.29 0.24 -9.27
CA TYR A 62 -0.46 -0.88 -10.18
C TYR A 62 0.33 -2.10 -9.69
N LYS A 63 0.07 -3.23 -10.33
CA LYS A 63 0.64 -4.53 -9.96
C LYS A 63 1.53 -5.04 -11.09
N PRO A 64 2.85 -4.79 -11.07
CA PRO A 64 3.77 -5.29 -12.09
C PRO A 64 3.89 -6.82 -12.11
N SER A 65 3.77 -7.47 -10.94
CA SER A 65 3.90 -8.93 -10.78
C SER A 65 2.94 -9.46 -9.71
N LYS A 66 2.73 -10.78 -9.65
CA LYS A 66 1.90 -11.41 -8.60
C LYS A 66 2.48 -11.06 -7.21
N GLY A 67 1.66 -10.42 -6.37
CA GLY A 67 2.04 -9.98 -5.03
C GLY A 67 2.74 -8.62 -4.94
N LEU A 68 3.29 -8.09 -6.04
CA LEU A 68 4.09 -6.86 -6.02
C LEU A 68 3.21 -5.63 -6.32
N PHE A 69 3.22 -4.65 -5.42
CA PHE A 69 2.52 -3.38 -5.57
C PHE A 69 3.53 -2.27 -5.83
N ARG A 70 3.24 -1.37 -6.76
CA ARG A 70 4.14 -0.26 -7.10
C ARG A 70 3.35 0.98 -7.51
N LEU A 71 3.90 2.17 -7.26
CA LEU A 71 3.28 3.41 -7.73
C LEU A 71 3.51 3.63 -9.22
N LEU A 72 2.47 4.09 -9.91
CA LEU A 72 2.47 4.42 -11.33
C LEU A 72 3.50 5.50 -11.67
N LYS A 73 3.76 6.45 -10.76
CA LYS A 73 4.80 7.47 -10.96
C LYS A 73 6.20 6.89 -11.16
N TYR A 74 6.47 5.70 -10.63
CA TYR A 74 7.75 5.00 -10.82
C TYR A 74 7.77 4.04 -12.01
N LYS A 75 6.62 3.84 -12.68
CA LYS A 75 6.53 2.98 -13.87
C LYS A 75 7.38 3.52 -15.02
N SER A 76 7.46 4.84 -15.18
CA SER A 76 8.21 5.51 -16.25
C SER A 76 9.68 5.76 -15.94
N ALA A 77 10.17 5.36 -14.76
CA ALA A 77 11.58 5.50 -14.38
C ALA A 77 12.52 4.49 -15.09
N LYS A 78 11.99 3.67 -16.02
CA LYS A 78 12.82 2.94 -16.97
C LYS A 78 13.06 3.83 -18.20
N LYS A 79 14.15 4.59 -18.17
CA LYS A 79 14.80 5.08 -19.39
C LYS A 79 16.28 4.78 -19.29
#